data_AF-A0A845ZHK1-F1
#
_entry.id   AF-A0A845ZHK1-F1
#
_cell.length_a   1.000
_cell.length_b   1.000
_cell.length_c   1.000
_cell.angle_alpha   90.00
_cell.angle_beta   90.00
_cell.angle_gamma   90.00
#
_symmetry.space_group_name_H-M   'P 1'
#
loop_
_entity.id
_entity.type
_entity.pdbx_description
1 polymer ?
#
loop_
_entity_poly.entity_id
_entity_poly.type
_entity_poly.pdbx_seq_one_letter_code
_entity_poly.pdbx_strand_id
1 'polypeptide(L)'
;MNSYRRFNLTLAAVTFPSLFGFGLLNAAVDPYGVINSPELPGLNQLKPEQFNHVRLFKAIDVIRNEPKIVLLGSSRTDLGLNPNHPGLKPGNSGYNLALVGPNMYEVKRYFDHAIT
;
A
#
# COMPACT_ATOMS: atom_id res chain seq x y z
N MET A 1 45.69 -12.46 -10.63
CA MET A 1 44.41 -12.35 -9.90
C MET A 1 43.85 -13.77 -9.75
N ASN A 2 43.76 -14.30 -8.52
CA ASN A 2 43.40 -15.70 -8.27
C ASN A 2 42.07 -16.07 -8.94
N SER A 3 41.96 -17.28 -9.51
CA SER A 3 40.72 -17.75 -10.19
C SER A 3 39.49 -17.63 -9.29
N TYR A 4 39.62 -17.91 -7.99
CA TYR A 4 38.55 -17.72 -7.01
C TYR A 4 38.08 -16.26 -6.90
N ARG A 5 39.01 -15.30 -6.94
CA ARG A 5 38.67 -13.87 -6.89
C ARG A 5 37.94 -13.42 -8.16
N ARG A 6 38.34 -13.93 -9.33
CA ARG A 6 37.64 -13.65 -10.60
C ARG A 6 36.23 -14.24 -10.59
N PHE A 7 36.08 -15.50 -10.16
CA PHE A 7 34.80 -16.17 -10.04
C PHE A 7 33.83 -15.41 -9.10
N ASN A 8 34.29 -15.07 -7.90
CA ASN A 8 33.45 -14.35 -6.93
C ASN A 8 33.04 -12.96 -7.43
N LEU A 9 33.92 -12.25 -8.14
CA LEU A 9 33.59 -10.95 -8.74
C LEU A 9 32.55 -11.09 -9.85
N THR A 10 32.68 -12.08 -10.73
CA THR A 10 31.70 -12.33 -11.78
C THR A 10 30.35 -12.73 -11.20
N LEU A 11 30.33 -13.60 -10.19
CA LEU A 11 29.10 -13.99 -9.50
C LEU A 11 28.41 -12.77 -8.90
N ALA A 12 29.14 -11.95 -8.13
CA ALA A 12 28.59 -10.72 -7.55
C ALA A 12 28.09 -9.74 -8.61
N ALA A 13 28.83 -9.56 -9.71
CA ALA A 13 28.48 -8.68 -10.81
C ALA A 13 27.25 -9.13 -11.60
N VAL A 14 26.87 -10.41 -11.53
CA VAL A 14 25.62 -10.90 -12.11
C VAL A 14 24.49 -10.81 -11.08
N THR A 15 24.72 -11.33 -9.87
CA THR A 15 23.67 -11.45 -8.85
C THR A 15 23.17 -10.10 -8.35
N PHE A 16 24.06 -9.17 -7.98
CA PHE A 16 23.63 -7.90 -7.40
C PHE A 16 22.85 -7.04 -8.39
N PRO A 17 23.30 -6.82 -9.64
CA PRO A 17 22.52 -6.06 -10.60
C PRO A 17 21.19 -6.70 -10.96
N SER A 18 21.10 -8.03 -11.03
CA SER A 18 19.83 -8.71 -11.23
C SER A 18 18.85 -8.46 -10.08
N LEU A 19 19.28 -8.67 -8.83
CA LEU A 19 18.44 -8.40 -7.66
C LEU A 19 18.03 -6.93 -7.58
N PHE A 20 18.98 -6.03 -7.84
CA PHE A 20 18.72 -4.59 -7.83
C PHE A 20 17.74 -4.19 -8.95
N GLY A 21 17.90 -4.74 -10.15
CA GLY A 21 16.98 -4.53 -11.27
C GLY A 21 15.56 -4.98 -10.95
N PHE A 22 15.39 -6.17 -10.36
CA PHE A 22 14.07 -6.64 -9.90
C PHE A 22 13.49 -5.75 -8.80
N GLY A 23 14.32 -5.29 -7.86
CA GLY A 23 13.90 -4.35 -6.83
C GLY A 23 13.41 -3.03 -7.41
N LEU A 24 14.15 -2.46 -8.36
CA LEU A 24 13.77 -1.22 -9.05
C LEU A 24 12.49 -1.38 -9.87
N LEU A 25 12.29 -2.51 -10.55
CA LEU A 25 11.06 -2.75 -11.30
C LEU A 25 9.84 -2.85 -10.37
N ASN A 26 9.96 -3.58 -9.25
CA ASN A 26 8.90 -3.64 -8.25
C ASN A 26 8.62 -2.27 -7.63
N ALA A 27 9.67 -1.48 -7.39
CA ALA A 27 9.54 -0.11 -6.91
C ALA A 27 8.85 0.78 -7.96
N ALA A 28 9.25 0.74 -9.22
CA ALA A 28 8.67 1.57 -10.27
C ALA A 28 7.19 1.25 -10.52
N VAL A 29 6.83 -0.04 -10.56
CA VAL A 29 5.44 -0.47 -10.76
C VAL A 29 4.60 -0.26 -9.50
N ASP A 30 5.17 -0.47 -8.30
CA ASP A 30 4.49 -0.35 -7.01
C ASP A 30 3.03 -0.86 -7.02
N PRO A 31 2.82 -2.16 -7.32
CA PRO A 31 1.49 -2.72 -7.55
C PRO A 31 0.61 -2.66 -6.29
N TYR A 32 1.22 -2.56 -5.11
CA TYR A 32 0.55 -2.44 -3.82
C TYR A 32 0.29 -0.98 -3.40
N GLY A 33 0.95 0.01 -4.01
CA GLY A 33 0.87 1.42 -3.59
C GLY A 33 1.63 1.75 -2.30
N VAL A 34 2.43 0.81 -1.80
CA VAL A 34 3.12 0.93 -0.52
C VAL A 34 4.39 1.77 -0.65
N ILE A 35 5.07 1.70 -1.79
CA ILE A 35 6.33 2.42 -2.03
C ILE A 35 6.08 3.91 -2.31
N ASN A 36 4.85 4.28 -2.67
CA ASN A 36 4.45 5.63 -3.05
C ASN A 36 5.11 6.11 -4.35
N SER A 37 5.26 5.19 -5.30
CA SER A 37 5.93 5.51 -6.55
C SER A 37 5.06 6.43 -7.42
N PRO A 38 5.67 7.34 -8.19
CA PRO A 38 4.93 8.24 -9.07
C PRO A 38 4.02 7.47 -10.03
N GLU A 39 2.78 7.93 -10.17
CA GLU A 39 1.82 7.35 -11.10
C GLU A 39 2.11 7.82 -12.53
N LEU A 40 2.35 6.86 -13.40
CA LEU A 40 2.59 7.00 -14.84
C LEU A 40 1.36 6.43 -15.58
N PRO A 41 0.63 7.27 -16.33
CA PRO A 41 -0.52 6.84 -17.10
C PRO A 41 -0.15 5.68 -18.04
N GLY A 42 -0.96 4.62 -18.00
CA GLY A 42 -0.76 3.42 -18.84
C GLY A 42 0.27 2.40 -18.34
N LEU A 43 0.98 2.65 -17.22
CA LEU A 43 1.94 1.69 -16.64
C LEU A 43 1.55 1.21 -15.24
N ASN A 44 1.39 2.11 -14.28
CA ASN A 44 1.16 1.79 -12.86
C ASN A 44 0.00 2.57 -12.22
N GLN A 45 -0.82 3.22 -13.05
CA GLN A 45 -2.01 3.96 -12.60
C GLN A 45 -3.03 3.04 -11.92
N LEU A 46 -3.14 1.80 -12.38
CA LEU A 46 -3.93 0.77 -11.73
C LEU A 46 -3.03 -0.03 -10.79
N LYS A 47 -3.43 -0.15 -9.52
CA LYS A 47 -2.72 -0.89 -8.49
C LYS A 47 -3.53 -2.14 -8.11
N PRO A 48 -3.55 -3.18 -8.98
CA PRO A 48 -4.48 -4.31 -8.85
C PRO A 48 -4.30 -5.07 -7.53
N GLU A 49 -3.08 -5.12 -7.00
CA GLU A 49 -2.80 -5.84 -5.76
C GLU A 49 -3.38 -5.16 -4.51
N GLN A 50 -3.77 -3.88 -4.58
CA GLN A 50 -4.46 -3.22 -3.48
C GLN A 50 -5.80 -3.90 -3.15
N PHE A 51 -6.53 -4.37 -4.17
CA PHE A 51 -7.80 -5.06 -3.98
C PHE A 51 -7.62 -6.43 -3.30
N ASN A 52 -6.51 -7.12 -3.58
CA ASN A 52 -6.21 -8.41 -2.96
C ASN A 52 -5.61 -8.26 -1.56
N HIS A 53 -4.96 -7.12 -1.29
CA HIS A 53 -4.19 -6.86 -0.08
C HIS A 53 -4.67 -5.60 0.66
N VAL A 54 -5.99 -5.43 0.75
CA VAL A 54 -6.64 -4.26 1.36
C VAL A 54 -6.12 -3.97 2.76
N ARG A 55 -5.88 -5.01 3.57
CA ARG A 55 -5.34 -4.86 4.93
C ARG A 55 -3.98 -4.17 4.94
N LEU A 56 -3.06 -4.64 4.10
CA LEU A 56 -1.73 -4.05 3.99
C LEU A 56 -1.81 -2.61 3.48
N PHE A 57 -2.55 -2.41 2.38
CA PHE A 57 -2.65 -1.12 1.74
C PHE A 57 -3.28 -0.06 2.67
N LYS A 58 -4.48 -0.32 3.20
CA LYS A 58 -5.20 0.67 4.02
C LYS A 58 -4.48 1.00 5.33
N ALA A 59 -3.76 0.04 5.92
CA ALA A 59 -2.96 0.30 7.12
C ALA A 59 -1.80 1.28 6.86
N ILE A 60 -1.22 1.25 5.65
CA ILE A 60 -0.13 2.16 5.28
C ILE A 60 -0.69 3.50 4.79
N ASP A 61 -1.75 3.45 4.01
CA ASP A 61 -2.36 4.60 3.37
C ASP A 61 -3.05 5.54 4.37
N VAL A 62 -3.64 5.01 5.47
CA VAL A 62 -4.22 5.85 6.53
C VAL A 62 -3.17 6.71 7.25
N ILE A 63 -1.99 6.16 7.52
CA ILE A 63 -0.89 6.92 8.13
C ILE A 63 -0.38 7.97 7.14
N ARG A 64 -0.27 7.61 5.86
CA ARG A 64 0.23 8.53 4.83
C ARG A 64 -0.69 9.73 4.60
N ASN A 65 -2.01 9.49 4.57
CA ASN A 65 -3.00 10.50 4.22
C ASN A 65 -3.48 11.33 5.42
N GLU A 66 -3.24 10.86 6.66
CA GLU A 66 -3.66 11.49 7.92
C GLU A 66 -5.11 12.05 7.88
N PRO A 67 -6.11 11.22 7.56
CA PRO A 67 -7.46 11.69 7.33
C PRO A 67 -8.14 12.15 8.62
N LYS A 68 -8.84 13.29 8.56
CA LYS A 68 -9.59 13.82 9.72
C LYS A 68 -10.81 12.98 10.11
N ILE A 69 -11.35 12.23 9.15
CA ILE A 69 -12.54 11.38 9.34
C ILE A 69 -12.21 10.01 8.76
N VAL A 70 -12.35 8.96 9.58
CA VAL A 70 -12.20 7.58 9.16
C VAL A 70 -13.54 6.84 9.24
N LEU A 71 -13.91 6.13 8.18
CA LEU A 71 -15.05 5.22 8.16
C LEU A 71 -14.54 3.82 8.49
N LEU A 72 -15.05 3.25 9.58
CA LEU A 72 -14.63 1.94 10.09
C LEU A 72 -15.79 0.96 10.05
N GLY A 73 -15.49 -0.31 9.78
CA GLY A 73 -16.49 -1.37 9.80
C GLY A 73 -16.18 -2.51 8.84
N SER A 74 -17.26 -3.21 8.44
CA SER A 74 -17.20 -4.40 7.59
C SER A 74 -17.35 -4.05 6.10
N SER A 75 -17.54 -5.08 5.25
CA SER A 75 -17.85 -4.91 3.83
C SER A 75 -19.05 -4.00 3.58
N ARG A 76 -20.00 -3.91 4.52
CA ARG A 76 -21.14 -2.98 4.46
C ARG A 76 -20.71 -1.52 4.52
N THR A 77 -19.70 -1.21 5.34
CA THR A 77 -19.12 0.14 5.42
C THR A 77 -18.23 0.39 4.20
N ASP A 78 -17.43 -0.60 3.80
CA ASP A 78 -16.49 -0.49 2.69
C ASP A 78 -17.19 -0.17 1.37
N LEU A 79 -18.29 -0.88 1.07
CA LEU A 79 -19.04 -0.72 -0.19
C LEU A 79 -20.23 0.25 -0.06
N GLY A 80 -20.77 0.44 1.14
CA GLY A 80 -22.05 1.14 1.35
C GLY A 80 -21.92 2.61 1.75
N LEU A 81 -20.76 3.06 2.24
CA LEU A 81 -20.55 4.46 2.61
C LEU A 81 -19.60 5.16 1.64
N ASN A 82 -20.01 6.36 1.20
CA ASN A 82 -19.16 7.21 0.37
C ASN A 82 -18.26 8.10 1.24
N PRO A 83 -16.92 7.93 1.20
CA PRO A 83 -15.98 8.77 1.96
C PRO A 83 -15.96 10.24 1.51
N ASN A 84 -16.45 10.53 0.30
CA ASN A 84 -16.56 11.89 -0.25
C ASN A 84 -17.95 12.51 -0.05
N HIS A 85 -18.78 11.93 0.82
CA HIS A 85 -20.15 12.39 1.01
C HIS A 85 -20.19 13.83 1.59
N PRO A 86 -21.01 14.76 1.05
CA PRO A 86 -21.05 16.17 1.47
C PRO A 86 -21.42 16.40 2.96
N GLY A 87 -22.01 15.39 3.60
CA GLY A 87 -22.33 15.41 5.03
C GLY A 87 -21.12 15.21 5.95
N LEU A 88 -19.96 14.78 5.43
CA LEU A 88 -18.73 14.59 6.20
C LEU A 88 -17.95 15.92 6.37
N LYS A 89 -18.68 16.97 6.78
CA LYS A 89 -18.15 18.32 7.04
C LYS A 89 -17.96 18.56 8.54
N PRO A 90 -16.97 19.38 8.93
CA PRO A 90 -16.01 20.10 8.10
C PRO A 90 -14.78 19.24 7.78
N GLY A 91 -14.49 18.96 6.51
CA GLY A 91 -13.27 18.25 6.18
C GLY A 91 -13.14 17.70 4.77
N ASN A 92 -14.22 17.18 4.16
CA ASN A 92 -14.19 16.49 2.84
C ASN A 92 -13.07 15.43 2.68
N SER A 93 -12.39 15.06 3.77
CA SER A 93 -11.28 14.11 3.82
C SER A 93 -11.72 12.87 4.57
N GLY A 94 -12.91 12.36 4.23
CA GLY A 94 -13.34 11.05 4.71
C GLY A 94 -12.44 10.00 4.09
N TYR A 95 -11.95 9.07 4.89
CA TYR A 95 -11.19 7.93 4.41
C TYR A 95 -11.90 6.64 4.77
N ASN A 96 -12.08 5.75 3.79
CA ASN A 96 -12.72 4.48 4.03
C ASN A 96 -11.71 3.43 4.53
N LEU A 97 -11.60 3.32 5.86
CA LEU A 97 -10.75 2.37 6.55
C LEU A 97 -11.45 1.03 6.87
N ALA A 98 -12.66 0.81 6.33
CA ALA A 98 -13.38 -0.43 6.55
C ALA A 98 -12.69 -1.62 5.86
N LEU A 99 -12.93 -2.83 6.37
CA LEU A 99 -12.35 -4.06 5.83
C LEU A 99 -13.47 -5.00 5.40
N VAL A 100 -13.18 -5.91 4.47
CA VAL A 100 -14.11 -6.98 4.09
C VAL A 100 -13.99 -8.16 5.06
N GLY A 101 -15.12 -8.57 5.63
CA GLY A 101 -15.22 -9.67 6.60
C GLY A 101 -14.41 -9.53 7.91
N PRO A 102 -14.23 -8.34 8.51
CA PRO A 102 -13.44 -8.20 9.72
C PRO A 102 -14.22 -8.63 10.95
N ASN A 103 -13.49 -8.99 12.00
CA ASN A 103 -14.04 -9.03 13.35
C ASN A 103 -13.88 -7.67 14.07
N MET A 104 -14.54 -7.51 15.22
CA MET A 104 -14.46 -6.26 16.00
C MET A 104 -13.05 -5.95 16.51
N TYR A 105 -12.23 -6.99 16.72
CA TYR A 105 -10.85 -6.81 17.14
C TYR A 105 -10.00 -6.17 16.02
N GLU A 106 -10.13 -6.62 14.78
CA GLU A 106 -9.46 -6.01 13.63
C GLU A 106 -9.89 -4.55 13.44
N VAL A 107 -11.20 -4.27 13.51
CA VAL A 107 -11.70 -2.89 13.41
C VAL A 107 -11.09 -2.00 14.50
N LYS A 108 -11.02 -2.48 15.75
CA LYS A 108 -10.36 -1.76 16.84
C LYS A 108 -8.88 -1.52 16.55
N ARG A 109 -8.14 -2.52 16.03
CA ARG A 109 -6.72 -2.36 15.70
C ARG A 109 -6.49 -1.30 14.62
N TYR A 110 -7.35 -1.23 13.61
CA TYR A 110 -7.26 -0.17 12.59
C TYR A 110 -7.63 1.20 13.13
N PHE A 111 -8.58 1.27 14.07
CA PHE A 111 -8.85 2.50 14.81
C PHE A 111 -7.64 2.96 15.60
N ASP A 112 -7.05 2.10 16.43
CA ASP A 112 -5.87 2.41 17.23
C ASP A 112 -4.70 2.85 16.34
N HIS A 113 -4.52 2.19 15.18
CA HIS A 113 -3.49 2.49 14.20
C HIS A 113 -3.68 3.82 13.47
N ALA A 114 -4.93 4.27 13.29
CA ALA A 114 -5.24 5.53 12.64
C ALA A 114 -5.05 6.77 13.53
N ILE A 115 -5.03 6.58 14.85
CA ILE A 115 -4.86 7.66 15.84
C ILE A 115 -3.45 7.73 16.43
N THR A 116 -2.57 6.81 16.03
CA THR A 116 -1.16 6.77 16.45
C THR A 116 -0.34 7.72 15.58
#